data_AF-A0A6B2X8C4-F1
#
_entry.id   AF-A0A6B2X8C4-F1
#
_cell.length_a   1.000
_cell.length_b   1.000
_cell.length_c   1.000
_cell.angle_alpha   90.00
_cell.angle_beta   90.00
_cell.angle_gamma   90.00
#
_symmetry.space_group_name_H-M   'P 1'
#
loop_
_entity.id
_entity.type
_entity.pdbx_description
1 polymer ?
#
loop_
_entity_poly.entity_id
_entity_poly.type
_entity_poly.pdbx_seq_one_letter_code
_entity_poly.pdbx_strand_id
1 'polypeptide(L)'
;MLPDIDFSGCRFGLARFADAHFRGACVFDGAHFAGEALFQRAVFESDARFTGARFGDSAVFGRTRFRAGADFSGARFQGIAWFGRGEEVLSEDDPAWDQVEAWRPVAWEERDEDDPLWPLAVLEDDYQSWEEGGDGARFNGRASFSHARFESAAWFWKARFGGEALFHQAVFGGRVHLVQPSADLTGARLSDTARDEEEEQDWPLGWTTATPDPGDRGGARLIPDESVAPYHGQLADDDPEIRRTGLRVLGELGDAEPELRQRVVDTVCAYLRMPLGFDAGADVFTLTPSQFGEARTRRDAQRLLADRTRPSADRPIWEDIHLHLSGATLIDFDVSECRVAQGDFTGTQFHGSTTFAGASFGAVSFSLPYAREGRASFHGPADFSDARLSHGTLGHCLFHADGSVRATGTGQDLVRMLLRARGALSPADITDGFRTALLTAASETPDNLSCAEHLEYGTVPGPSYAPERKRSGLKIIGTDILVSDLAWRIEDAPIPDSVAGDLPGLTAEQWSAATRFITLLLGALEAE
;
A
#
# COMPACT_ATOMS: atom_id res chain seq x y z
N MET A 1 22.20 12.31 -10.73
CA MET A 1 22.31 11.54 -11.98
C MET A 1 23.79 11.31 -12.27
N LEU A 2 24.27 10.12 -11.95
CA LEU A 2 25.66 9.71 -12.11
C LEU A 2 25.76 8.67 -13.23
N PRO A 3 26.77 8.77 -14.12
CA PRO A 3 27.01 7.78 -15.18
C PRO A 3 27.63 6.51 -14.58
N ASP A 4 28.32 5.69 -15.38
CA ASP A 4 29.12 4.58 -14.87
C ASP A 4 30.16 5.10 -13.87
N ILE A 5 30.22 4.50 -12.69
CA ILE A 5 31.20 4.84 -11.65
C ILE A 5 31.87 3.58 -11.12
N ASP A 6 33.19 3.66 -11.02
CA ASP A 6 34.02 2.66 -10.39
C ASP A 6 34.73 3.23 -9.15
N PHE A 7 34.33 2.72 -7.98
CA PHE A 7 34.92 2.95 -6.67
C PHE A 7 35.62 1.69 -6.12
N SER A 8 36.04 0.77 -7.00
CA SER A 8 36.70 -0.47 -6.59
C SER A 8 37.93 -0.21 -5.73
N GLY A 9 37.98 -0.85 -4.56
CA GLY A 9 39.07 -0.70 -3.60
C GLY A 9 39.23 0.68 -2.98
N CYS A 10 38.32 1.62 -3.26
CA CYS A 10 38.36 2.96 -2.66
C CYS A 10 38.17 2.88 -1.13
N ARG A 11 38.72 3.87 -0.43
CA ARG A 11 38.55 4.04 1.01
C ARG A 11 37.76 5.31 1.28
N PHE A 12 36.63 5.16 1.94
CA PHE A 12 35.77 6.25 2.35
C PHE A 12 35.88 6.42 3.87
N GLY A 13 35.80 7.67 4.34
CA GLY A 13 35.49 7.95 5.74
C GLY A 13 33.98 7.81 5.94
N LEU A 14 33.31 8.95 6.16
CA LEU A 14 31.87 9.06 5.98
C LEU A 14 31.52 9.10 4.48
N ALA A 15 30.58 8.27 4.03
CA ALA A 15 30.11 8.25 2.64
C ALA A 15 28.60 8.52 2.58
N ARG A 16 28.19 9.63 1.96
CA ARG A 16 26.78 9.98 1.78
C ARG A 16 26.39 9.91 0.31
N PHE A 17 25.66 8.86 -0.03
CA PHE A 17 24.99 8.63 -1.31
C PHE A 17 23.46 8.62 -1.17
N ALA A 18 22.94 9.15 -0.05
CA ALA A 18 21.51 9.33 0.13
C ALA A 18 20.92 10.14 -1.04
N ASP A 19 19.78 9.70 -1.56
CA ASP A 19 19.09 10.32 -2.71
C ASP A 19 19.93 10.36 -4.01
N ALA A 20 21.05 9.64 -4.07
CA ALA A 20 21.87 9.57 -5.25
C ALA A 20 21.20 8.69 -6.32
N HIS A 21 21.22 9.17 -7.56
CA HIS A 21 20.71 8.43 -8.71
C HIS A 21 21.87 8.02 -9.62
N PHE A 22 22.18 6.73 -9.63
CA PHE A 22 23.17 6.06 -10.46
C PHE A 22 22.49 5.47 -11.69
N ARG A 23 22.70 6.07 -12.85
CA ARG A 23 22.13 5.62 -14.12
C ARG A 23 22.97 4.51 -14.75
N GLY A 24 24.29 4.64 -14.64
CA GLY A 24 25.25 3.65 -15.15
C GLY A 24 25.54 2.55 -14.13
N ALA A 25 26.38 1.60 -14.53
CA ALA A 25 26.89 0.56 -13.66
C ALA A 25 27.68 1.20 -12.50
N CYS A 26 27.42 0.74 -11.27
CA CYS A 26 28.06 1.27 -10.09
C CYS A 26 28.83 0.16 -9.36
N VAL A 27 30.13 0.36 -9.20
CA VAL A 27 31.03 -0.65 -8.65
C VAL A 27 31.70 -0.14 -7.38
N PHE A 28 31.52 -0.87 -6.29
CA PHE A 28 32.16 -0.69 -4.99
C PHE A 28 32.93 -1.94 -4.56
N ASP A 29 33.37 -2.77 -5.51
CA ASP A 29 34.07 -4.02 -5.23
C ASP A 29 35.28 -3.80 -4.33
N GLY A 30 35.32 -4.47 -3.18
CA GLY A 30 36.38 -4.34 -2.20
C GLY A 30 36.54 -2.93 -1.62
N ALA A 31 35.58 -2.02 -1.84
CA ALA A 31 35.58 -0.70 -1.22
C ALA A 31 35.52 -0.80 0.30
N HIS A 32 36.09 0.16 1.00
CA HIS A 32 36.14 0.19 2.45
C HIS A 32 35.57 1.50 2.98
N PHE A 33 34.41 1.42 3.63
CA PHE A 33 33.74 2.51 4.32
C PHE A 33 34.16 2.44 5.79
N ALA A 34 35.02 3.36 6.22
CA ALA A 34 35.54 3.37 7.59
C ALA A 34 34.60 4.04 8.59
N GLY A 35 33.71 4.92 8.13
CA GLY A 35 32.58 5.45 8.90
C GLY A 35 31.26 5.08 8.23
N GLU A 36 30.18 5.77 8.61
CA GLU A 36 28.84 5.44 8.12
C GLU A 36 28.74 5.51 6.59
N ALA A 37 28.01 4.55 6.03
CA ALA A 37 27.73 4.45 4.61
C ALA A 37 26.23 4.61 4.36
N LEU A 38 25.84 5.82 3.94
CA LEU A 38 24.44 6.21 3.79
C LEU A 38 24.03 6.11 2.32
N PHE A 39 23.22 5.11 2.00
CA PHE A 39 22.62 4.87 0.68
C PHE A 39 21.09 5.02 0.70
N GLN A 40 20.49 5.51 1.79
CA GLN A 40 19.03 5.58 1.88
C GLN A 40 18.43 6.32 0.70
N ARG A 41 17.35 5.76 0.14
CA ARG A 41 16.66 6.30 -1.05
C ARG A 41 17.51 6.43 -2.31
N ALA A 42 18.73 5.89 -2.34
CA ALA A 42 19.52 5.86 -3.57
C ALA A 42 18.84 5.00 -4.64
N VAL A 43 19.03 5.35 -5.91
CA VAL A 43 18.49 4.63 -7.06
C VAL A 43 19.64 4.14 -7.92
N PHE A 44 19.72 2.83 -8.11
CA PHE A 44 20.63 2.15 -9.02
C PHE A 44 19.84 1.60 -10.20
N GLU A 45 19.97 2.22 -11.36
CA GLU A 45 19.28 1.81 -12.60
C GLU A 45 19.91 0.56 -13.24
N SER A 46 21.23 0.42 -13.09
CA SER A 46 22.03 -0.71 -13.59
C SER A 46 22.56 -1.55 -12.43
N ASP A 47 23.31 -2.62 -12.74
CA ASP A 47 23.87 -3.50 -11.72
C ASP A 47 24.73 -2.72 -10.72
N ALA A 48 24.47 -2.95 -9.43
CA ALA A 48 25.20 -2.36 -8.32
C ALA A 48 26.05 -3.45 -7.65
N ARG A 49 27.38 -3.32 -7.72
CA ARG A 49 28.30 -4.32 -7.18
C ARG A 49 28.97 -3.80 -5.92
N PHE A 50 28.86 -4.55 -4.84
CA PHE A 50 29.48 -4.34 -3.54
C PHE A 50 30.27 -5.58 -3.12
N THR A 51 30.76 -6.36 -4.10
CA THR A 51 31.40 -7.64 -3.87
C THR A 51 32.63 -7.46 -2.97
N GLY A 52 32.66 -8.12 -1.82
CA GLY A 52 33.76 -8.00 -0.85
C GLY A 52 33.92 -6.60 -0.22
N ALA A 53 32.94 -5.69 -0.39
CA ALA A 53 32.94 -4.39 0.25
C ALA A 53 32.94 -4.52 1.78
N ARG A 54 33.53 -3.55 2.46
CA ARG A 54 33.66 -3.53 3.92
C ARG A 54 33.02 -2.27 4.47
N PHE A 55 31.98 -2.44 5.26
CA PHE A 55 31.32 -1.40 6.03
C PHE A 55 31.81 -1.52 7.47
N GLY A 56 32.71 -0.63 7.87
CA GLY A 56 33.33 -0.60 9.21
C GLY A 56 32.44 0.00 10.28
N ASP A 57 31.37 0.66 9.87
CA ASP A 57 30.33 1.24 10.72
C ASP A 57 28.95 0.92 10.09
N SER A 58 27.88 1.54 10.59
CA SER A 58 26.51 1.37 10.11
C SER A 58 26.39 1.61 8.59
N ALA A 59 25.69 0.70 7.92
CA ALA A 59 25.40 0.78 6.50
C ALA A 59 23.89 0.87 6.27
N VAL A 60 23.43 1.99 5.72
CA VAL A 60 22.02 2.31 5.60
C VAL A 60 21.59 2.25 4.14
N PHE A 61 20.84 1.21 3.79
CA PHE A 61 20.21 0.97 2.49
C PHE A 61 18.68 1.09 2.56
N GLY A 62 18.14 1.63 3.65
CA GLY A 62 16.70 1.80 3.80
C GLY A 62 16.11 2.58 2.64
N ARG A 63 15.04 2.04 2.03
CA ARG A 63 14.37 2.62 0.85
C ARG A 63 15.26 2.74 -0.41
N THR A 64 16.45 2.13 -0.44
CA THR A 64 17.28 2.06 -1.65
C THR A 64 16.58 1.24 -2.73
N ARG A 65 16.75 1.63 -3.99
CA ARG A 65 16.08 1.03 -5.15
C ARG A 65 17.14 0.46 -6.10
N PHE A 66 17.22 -0.87 -6.18
CA PHE A 66 18.05 -1.59 -7.14
C PHE A 66 17.17 -2.08 -8.29
N ARG A 67 17.22 -1.42 -9.45
CA ARG A 67 16.40 -1.75 -10.63
C ARG A 67 16.91 -2.98 -11.37
N ALA A 68 18.22 -3.20 -11.36
CA ALA A 68 18.88 -4.39 -11.89
C ALA A 68 19.38 -5.29 -10.74
N GLY A 69 20.48 -6.02 -10.93
CA GLY A 69 21.07 -6.86 -9.88
C GLY A 69 21.82 -6.05 -8.81
N ALA A 70 21.82 -6.55 -7.58
CA ALA A 70 22.64 -6.04 -6.49
C ALA A 70 23.49 -7.16 -5.90
N ASP A 71 24.81 -7.00 -5.95
CA ASP A 71 25.74 -8.04 -5.49
C ASP A 71 26.51 -7.59 -4.26
N PHE A 72 26.14 -8.10 -3.09
CA PHE A 72 26.83 -7.95 -1.80
C PHE A 72 27.62 -9.21 -1.44
N SER A 73 27.96 -10.06 -2.41
CA SER A 73 28.64 -11.32 -2.12
C SER A 73 29.98 -11.10 -1.43
N GLY A 74 30.19 -11.78 -0.30
CA GLY A 74 31.38 -11.62 0.52
C GLY A 74 31.54 -10.26 1.21
N ALA A 75 30.53 -9.37 1.13
CA ALA A 75 30.54 -8.10 1.83
C ALA A 75 30.57 -8.31 3.35
N ARG A 76 31.16 -7.36 4.08
CA ARG A 76 31.28 -7.42 5.53
C ARG A 76 30.68 -6.17 6.15
N PHE A 77 29.71 -6.35 7.03
CA PHE A 77 29.05 -5.31 7.79
C PHE A 77 29.48 -5.44 9.25
N GLN A 78 30.33 -4.52 9.71
CA GLN A 78 30.81 -4.51 11.10
C GLN A 78 29.80 -3.86 12.03
N GLY A 79 29.17 -2.77 11.59
CA GLY A 79 28.03 -2.15 12.25
C GLY A 79 26.69 -2.71 11.74
N ILE A 80 25.61 -2.04 12.11
CA ILE A 80 24.26 -2.45 11.74
C ILE A 80 24.05 -2.32 10.23
N ALA A 81 23.47 -3.34 9.61
CA ALA A 81 23.09 -3.33 8.20
C ALA A 81 21.58 -3.08 8.06
N TRP A 82 21.21 -1.86 7.68
CA TRP A 82 19.82 -1.44 7.54
C TRP A 82 19.36 -1.55 6.08
N PHE A 83 18.79 -2.69 5.70
CA PHE A 83 18.10 -2.86 4.43
C PHE A 83 16.58 -2.66 4.57
N GLY A 84 16.02 -2.71 5.77
CA GLY A 84 14.62 -2.42 6.05
C GLY A 84 14.32 -0.92 6.19
N ARG A 85 13.13 -0.58 6.70
CA ARG A 85 12.77 0.82 7.04
C ARG A 85 13.72 1.41 8.08
N GLY A 86 14.24 0.56 8.97
CA GLY A 86 14.89 0.98 10.20
C GLY A 86 13.87 1.29 11.28
N GLU A 87 13.18 0.26 11.77
CA GLU A 87 12.23 0.38 12.88
C GLU A 87 12.12 -0.97 13.60
N GLU A 88 13.03 -1.22 14.53
CA GLU A 88 12.57 -1.56 15.88
C GLU A 88 13.20 -0.54 16.81
N VAL A 89 12.49 -0.29 17.91
CA VAL A 89 12.89 0.51 19.05
C VAL A 89 14.30 0.10 19.49
N LEU A 90 15.38 0.71 18.98
CA LEU A 90 16.52 0.87 19.86
C LEU A 90 16.01 1.79 20.97
N SER A 91 16.43 1.59 22.21
CA SER A 91 16.14 2.55 23.26
C SER A 91 16.53 3.95 22.79
N GLU A 92 15.83 5.01 23.22
CA GLU A 92 16.28 6.41 23.03
C GLU A 92 17.74 6.62 23.51
N ASP A 93 18.27 5.68 24.29
CA ASP A 93 19.65 5.64 24.79
C ASP A 93 20.68 4.98 23.83
N ASP A 94 20.28 4.48 22.64
CA ASP A 94 21.24 3.94 21.66
C ASP A 94 21.91 5.08 20.85
N PRO A 95 23.24 5.23 20.91
CA PRO A 95 23.97 6.27 20.16
C PRO A 95 23.79 6.22 18.63
N ALA A 96 23.23 5.13 18.08
CA ALA A 96 22.88 5.01 16.67
C ALA A 96 21.63 5.81 16.28
N TRP A 97 20.70 6.10 17.21
CA TRP A 97 19.50 6.91 16.94
C TRP A 97 19.83 8.39 16.72
N ASP A 98 20.69 8.95 17.57
CA ASP A 98 21.07 10.37 17.54
C ASP A 98 21.70 10.79 16.19
N GLN A 99 22.32 9.86 15.47
CA GLN A 99 22.99 10.12 14.20
C GLN A 99 22.04 10.10 12.99
N VAL A 100 20.92 9.38 13.08
CA VAL A 100 19.93 9.24 12.00
C VAL A 100 18.90 10.38 12.02
N GLU A 101 18.48 10.85 13.20
CA GLU A 101 17.48 11.94 13.35
C GLU A 101 18.03 13.35 13.03
N ALA A 102 19.34 13.56 13.10
CA ALA A 102 19.95 14.89 12.92
C ALA A 102 19.89 15.46 11.48
N TRP A 103 19.22 14.76 10.54
CA TRP A 103 19.21 15.11 9.12
C TRP A 103 17.82 15.55 8.64
N ARG A 104 17.71 16.83 8.29
CA ARG A 104 16.49 17.40 7.69
C ARG A 104 16.35 16.93 6.23
N PRO A 105 15.22 16.32 5.82
CA PRO A 105 14.98 15.99 4.43
C PRO A 105 14.91 17.26 3.57
N VAL A 106 15.40 17.16 2.35
CA VAL A 106 15.13 18.14 1.29
C VAL A 106 13.72 17.84 0.78
N ALA A 107 12.85 18.85 0.74
CA ALA A 107 11.51 18.73 0.17
C ALA A 107 11.59 18.09 -1.23
N TRP A 108 10.83 17.02 -1.43
CA TRP A 108 10.93 16.14 -2.58
C TRP A 108 9.61 16.07 -3.35
N GLU A 109 9.71 16.05 -4.68
CA GLU A 109 8.61 15.76 -5.60
C GLU A 109 8.86 14.37 -6.22
N GLU A 110 8.06 13.36 -5.85
CA GLU A 110 8.12 12.03 -6.50
C GLU A 110 7.59 12.16 -7.93
N ARG A 111 8.47 12.00 -8.92
CA ARG A 111 8.13 12.30 -10.32
C ARG A 111 7.26 11.28 -11.02
N ASP A 112 6.99 10.12 -10.42
CA ASP A 112 6.31 9.00 -11.05
C ASP A 112 5.36 8.31 -10.06
N GLU A 113 4.35 9.04 -9.56
CA GLU A 113 3.23 8.50 -8.76
C GLU A 113 2.41 7.42 -9.51
N ASP A 114 2.58 7.33 -10.84
CA ASP A 114 1.72 6.59 -11.76
C ASP A 114 2.45 5.51 -12.58
N ASP A 115 3.69 5.11 -12.24
CA ASP A 115 4.40 4.08 -12.99
C ASP A 115 3.79 2.68 -12.72
N PRO A 116 3.09 2.05 -13.70
CA PRO A 116 2.42 0.76 -13.53
C PRO A 116 3.40 -0.40 -13.31
N LEU A 117 4.71 -0.18 -13.48
CA LEU A 117 5.79 -1.12 -13.16
C LEU A 117 6.34 -0.92 -11.74
N TRP A 118 5.80 0.02 -10.96
CA TRP A 118 6.47 0.54 -9.78
C TRP A 118 5.53 1.00 -8.66
N PRO A 119 5.17 0.12 -7.70
CA PRO A 119 4.30 0.52 -6.59
C PRO A 119 5.03 1.52 -5.68
N LEU A 120 4.35 2.60 -5.31
CA LEU A 120 4.82 3.76 -4.52
C LEU A 120 5.75 3.43 -3.34
N ALA A 121 6.76 4.27 -3.11
CA ALA A 121 7.40 4.35 -1.80
C ALA A 121 6.67 5.40 -0.97
N VAL A 122 6.53 5.14 0.33
CA VAL A 122 6.00 6.08 1.31
C VAL A 122 7.18 6.89 1.88
N LEU A 123 7.15 8.21 1.71
CA LEU A 123 7.98 9.16 2.44
C LEU A 123 7.06 10.25 3.00
N GLU A 124 7.00 10.39 4.33
CA GLU A 124 6.48 11.62 4.95
C GLU A 124 7.63 12.38 5.61
N ASP A 125 7.64 13.68 5.38
CA ASP A 125 8.17 14.66 6.32
C ASP A 125 7.22 14.69 7.52
N ASP A 126 7.79 14.39 8.69
CA ASP A 126 7.18 14.40 10.03
C ASP A 126 5.98 13.46 10.20
N TYR A 127 6.11 12.24 10.76
CA TYR A 127 5.16 11.70 11.76
C TYR A 127 5.59 10.38 12.42
N GLN A 128 5.39 10.36 13.74
CA GLN A 128 5.59 9.26 14.69
C GLN A 128 4.28 8.45 14.89
N SER A 129 3.84 7.65 13.92
CA SER A 129 2.92 6.53 14.20
C SER A 129 3.27 5.30 13.35
N TRP A 130 3.55 4.21 14.05
CA TRP A 130 4.35 3.06 13.58
C TRP A 130 3.52 1.93 12.96
N GLU A 131 2.20 2.10 12.84
CA GLU A 131 1.26 1.04 12.44
C GLU A 131 0.96 1.02 10.93
N GLU A 132 1.33 2.06 10.18
CA GLU A 132 0.86 2.26 8.81
C GLU A 132 2.02 2.68 7.89
N GLY A 133 2.38 1.82 6.94
CA GLY A 133 3.18 2.14 5.75
C GLY A 133 4.59 2.73 5.94
N GLY A 134 5.61 1.89 5.80
CA GLY A 134 6.98 2.36 5.54
C GLY A 134 7.77 1.29 4.82
N ASP A 135 8.56 1.66 3.81
CA ASP A 135 9.16 0.66 2.91
C ASP A 135 10.65 0.42 3.17
N GLY A 136 11.10 -0.82 2.97
CA GLY A 136 12.52 -1.18 2.99
C GLY A 136 13.19 -0.99 1.63
N ALA A 137 14.42 -1.46 1.51
CA ALA A 137 15.14 -1.56 0.24
C ALA A 137 14.37 -2.45 -0.73
N ARG A 138 14.44 -2.12 -2.01
CA ARG A 138 13.82 -2.88 -3.09
C ARG A 138 14.87 -3.40 -4.04
N PHE A 139 14.80 -4.71 -4.29
CA PHE A 139 15.66 -5.41 -5.22
C PHE A 139 14.80 -5.98 -6.34
N ASN A 140 14.77 -5.33 -7.50
CA ASN A 140 13.99 -5.85 -8.63
C ASN A 140 14.69 -7.02 -9.32
N GLY A 141 16.01 -6.91 -9.50
CA GLY A 141 16.84 -8.00 -9.98
C GLY A 141 17.32 -8.89 -8.85
N ARG A 142 18.23 -9.81 -9.20
CA ARG A 142 18.90 -10.71 -8.27
C ARG A 142 19.65 -9.92 -7.19
N ALA A 143 19.38 -10.24 -5.93
CA ALA A 143 20.10 -9.74 -4.77
C ALA A 143 20.93 -10.86 -4.14
N SER A 144 22.26 -10.74 -4.20
CA SER A 144 23.16 -11.75 -3.62
C SER A 144 23.83 -11.22 -2.37
N PHE A 145 23.59 -11.88 -1.25
CA PHE A 145 24.31 -11.77 0.02
C PHE A 145 25.13 -13.03 0.30
N SER A 146 25.43 -13.81 -0.74
CA SER A 146 26.19 -15.05 -0.62
C SER A 146 27.56 -14.82 0.02
N HIS A 147 27.90 -15.58 1.05
CA HIS A 147 29.11 -15.40 1.85
C HIS A 147 29.24 -14.02 2.55
N ALA A 148 28.18 -13.20 2.56
CA ALA A 148 28.18 -11.95 3.31
C ALA A 148 28.28 -12.25 4.82
N ARG A 149 28.89 -11.32 5.55
CA ARG A 149 29.00 -11.39 7.00
C ARG A 149 28.41 -10.14 7.62
N PHE A 150 27.42 -10.34 8.47
CA PHE A 150 26.84 -9.32 9.33
C PHE A 150 27.40 -9.58 10.73
N GLU A 151 28.35 -8.78 11.19
CA GLU A 151 28.96 -8.96 12.51
C GLU A 151 28.05 -8.39 13.62
N SER A 152 27.12 -7.50 13.25
CA SER A 152 26.06 -6.93 14.10
C SER A 152 24.68 -7.22 13.48
N ALA A 153 23.65 -6.48 13.90
CA ALA A 153 22.26 -6.68 13.48
C ALA A 153 22.08 -6.48 11.97
N ALA A 154 21.24 -7.32 11.37
CA ALA A 154 20.92 -7.32 9.94
C ALA A 154 19.41 -7.17 9.73
N TRP A 155 18.99 -5.95 9.39
CA TRP A 155 17.59 -5.58 9.28
C TRP A 155 17.12 -5.65 7.84
N PHE A 156 16.33 -6.65 7.51
CA PHE A 156 15.64 -6.78 6.21
C PHE A 156 14.12 -6.62 6.34
N TRP A 157 13.62 -6.15 7.49
CA TRP A 157 12.20 -5.93 7.70
C TRP A 157 11.61 -4.99 6.64
N LYS A 158 10.57 -5.45 5.94
CA LYS A 158 9.95 -4.78 4.78
C LYS A 158 10.89 -4.51 3.59
N ALA A 159 12.13 -5.00 3.60
CA ALA A 159 12.93 -5.09 2.37
C ALA A 159 12.24 -6.07 1.41
N ARG A 160 12.26 -5.79 0.12
CA ARG A 160 11.51 -6.55 -0.88
C ARG A 160 12.44 -7.06 -1.97
N PHE A 161 12.30 -8.34 -2.30
CA PHE A 161 13.08 -8.98 -3.33
C PHE A 161 12.15 -9.45 -4.44
N GLY A 162 12.18 -8.79 -5.59
CA GLY A 162 11.44 -9.14 -6.80
C GLY A 162 12.14 -10.22 -7.64
N GLY A 163 13.48 -10.32 -7.52
CA GLY A 163 14.28 -11.42 -8.07
C GLY A 163 14.79 -12.38 -7.01
N GLU A 164 15.68 -13.29 -7.41
CA GLU A 164 16.39 -14.21 -6.50
C GLU A 164 17.03 -13.45 -5.33
N ALA A 165 16.77 -13.90 -4.09
CA ALA A 165 17.39 -13.37 -2.87
C ALA A 165 18.28 -14.43 -2.23
N LEU A 166 19.58 -14.39 -2.50
CA LEU A 166 20.51 -15.44 -2.12
C LEU A 166 21.28 -15.06 -0.87
N PHE A 167 21.10 -15.81 0.20
CA PHE A 167 21.86 -15.68 1.45
C PHE A 167 22.75 -16.91 1.69
N HIS A 168 23.17 -17.57 0.61
CA HIS A 168 23.96 -18.80 0.68
C HIS A 168 25.23 -18.61 1.49
N GLN A 169 25.44 -19.45 2.50
CA GLN A 169 26.64 -19.38 3.34
C GLN A 169 26.86 -18.00 4.02
N ALA A 170 25.80 -17.18 4.14
CA ALA A 170 25.86 -15.94 4.89
C ALA A 170 26.05 -16.24 6.38
N VAL A 171 26.70 -15.31 7.08
CA VAL A 171 26.93 -15.41 8.53
C VAL A 171 26.29 -14.21 9.21
N PHE A 172 25.45 -14.48 10.21
CA PHE A 172 24.74 -13.47 10.98
C PHE A 172 25.25 -13.46 12.42
N GLY A 173 25.71 -12.31 12.88
CA GLY A 173 26.43 -12.11 14.14
C GLY A 173 25.64 -11.43 15.24
N GLY A 174 24.49 -10.85 14.93
CA GLY A 174 23.50 -10.33 15.89
C GLY A 174 22.08 -10.56 15.39
N ARG A 175 21.11 -9.83 15.96
CA ARG A 175 19.69 -9.84 15.58
C ARG A 175 19.44 -9.77 14.06
N VAL A 176 18.58 -10.64 13.56
CA VAL A 176 18.17 -10.69 12.14
C VAL A 176 16.66 -10.59 12.01
N HIS A 177 16.24 -9.69 11.13
CA HIS A 177 14.84 -9.54 10.74
C HIS A 177 14.69 -9.76 9.25
N LEU A 178 14.54 -11.02 8.83
CA LEU A 178 14.39 -11.43 7.44
C LEU A 178 13.19 -12.37 7.30
N VAL A 179 12.05 -11.82 6.91
CA VAL A 179 10.79 -12.59 6.75
C VAL A 179 10.42 -12.85 5.30
N GLN A 180 11.31 -12.54 4.36
CA GLN A 180 11.01 -12.59 2.92
C GLN A 180 10.97 -14.05 2.42
N PRO A 181 9.81 -14.56 1.94
CA PRO A 181 9.67 -15.96 1.54
C PRO A 181 10.53 -16.37 0.34
N SER A 182 11.03 -15.39 -0.42
CA SER A 182 11.93 -15.60 -1.55
C SER A 182 13.40 -15.71 -1.17
N ALA A 183 13.75 -15.54 0.12
CA ALA A 183 15.12 -15.65 0.59
C ALA A 183 15.55 -17.11 0.71
N ASP A 184 16.63 -17.46 0.00
CA ASP A 184 17.29 -18.76 0.12
C ASP A 184 18.46 -18.67 1.11
N LEU A 185 18.27 -19.31 2.27
CA LEU A 185 19.21 -19.33 3.39
C LEU A 185 20.08 -20.59 3.40
N THR A 186 20.20 -21.30 2.28
CA THR A 186 20.95 -22.56 2.20
C THR A 186 22.40 -22.40 2.68
N GLY A 187 22.71 -23.11 3.77
CA GLY A 187 24.03 -23.08 4.39
C GLY A 187 24.37 -21.81 5.16
N ALA A 188 23.42 -20.88 5.32
CA ALA A 188 23.57 -19.75 6.22
C ALA A 188 23.67 -20.21 7.68
N ARG A 189 24.28 -19.37 8.53
CA ARG A 189 24.47 -19.69 9.95
C ARG A 189 24.48 -18.44 10.83
N LEU A 190 23.98 -18.59 12.05
CA LEU A 190 24.24 -17.67 13.14
C LEU A 190 25.65 -17.94 13.68
N SER A 191 26.41 -16.88 13.94
CA SER A 191 27.69 -16.97 14.63
C SER A 191 27.49 -17.13 16.14
N ASP A 192 28.57 -17.39 16.89
CA ASP A 192 28.48 -17.51 18.34
C ASP A 192 28.11 -16.19 19.03
N THR A 193 28.44 -15.03 18.45
CA THR A 193 28.06 -13.73 19.04
C THR A 193 26.56 -13.48 19.00
N ALA A 194 25.85 -14.08 18.03
CA ALA A 194 24.40 -13.98 17.93
C ALA A 194 23.67 -14.82 18.98
N ARG A 195 24.37 -15.72 19.69
CA ARG A 195 23.79 -16.62 20.71
C ARG A 195 23.70 -16.00 22.09
N ASP A 196 24.53 -15.00 22.37
CA ASP A 196 24.61 -14.35 23.68
C ASP A 196 23.54 -13.25 23.85
N GLU A 197 22.87 -12.88 22.75
CA GLU A 197 21.72 -11.99 22.73
C GLU A 197 20.45 -12.83 23.01
N GLU A 198 19.69 -12.53 24.07
CA GLU A 198 18.36 -13.14 24.36
C GLU A 198 17.27 -12.73 23.33
N GLU A 199 17.70 -12.32 22.13
CA GLU A 199 16.91 -11.60 21.15
C GLU A 199 16.36 -12.53 20.07
N GLU A 200 15.05 -12.42 19.82
CA GLU A 200 14.32 -13.26 18.87
C GLU A 200 14.81 -13.01 17.43
N GLN A 201 14.97 -14.10 16.67
CA GLN A 201 15.43 -14.07 15.28
C GLN A 201 14.23 -14.34 14.36
N ASP A 202 13.97 -13.44 13.43
CA ASP A 202 12.87 -13.59 12.48
C ASP A 202 13.39 -14.13 11.15
N TRP A 203 12.96 -15.35 10.83
CA TRP A 203 13.28 -16.05 9.59
C TRP A 203 12.05 -16.21 8.71
N PRO A 204 12.22 -16.39 7.38
CA PRO A 204 11.10 -16.69 6.51
C PRO A 204 10.48 -18.03 6.92
N LEU A 205 9.16 -18.15 6.78
CA LEU A 205 8.46 -19.41 7.06
C LEU A 205 9.15 -20.58 6.31
N GLY A 206 9.38 -21.69 7.00
CA GLY A 206 10.11 -22.83 6.45
C GLY A 206 11.60 -22.86 6.81
N TRP A 207 12.11 -21.86 7.52
CA TRP A 207 13.48 -21.83 8.05
C TRP A 207 13.50 -21.73 9.58
N THR A 208 14.43 -22.44 10.19
CA THR A 208 14.70 -22.36 11.63
C THR A 208 16.18 -22.59 11.91
N THR A 209 16.61 -22.28 13.13
CA THR A 209 17.98 -22.52 13.57
C THR A 209 18.13 -23.94 14.10
N ALA A 210 19.13 -24.67 13.62
CA ALA A 210 19.48 -25.98 14.16
C ALA A 210 19.84 -25.87 15.64
N THR A 211 19.43 -26.87 16.41
CA THR A 211 19.84 -26.97 17.82
C THR A 211 21.37 -26.99 17.92
N PRO A 212 21.98 -26.21 18.83
CA PRO A 212 23.42 -26.17 19.01
C PRO A 212 24.00 -27.55 19.30
N ASP A 213 24.93 -28.03 18.48
CA ASP A 213 25.82 -29.12 18.88
C ASP A 213 26.90 -28.54 19.81
N PRO A 214 27.06 -29.02 21.05
CA PRO A 214 28.09 -28.55 21.99
C PRO A 214 29.53 -28.63 21.44
N GLY A 215 29.77 -29.43 20.39
CA GLY A 215 31.08 -29.56 19.73
C GLY A 215 31.33 -28.62 18.54
N ASP A 216 30.30 -27.97 17.99
CA ASP A 216 30.42 -27.15 16.77
C ASP A 216 30.71 -25.68 17.12
N ARG A 217 31.97 -25.27 16.94
CA ARG A 217 32.43 -23.86 17.04
C ARG A 217 32.06 -23.02 15.81
N GLY A 218 31.32 -23.60 14.87
CA GLY A 218 30.87 -22.98 13.65
C GLY A 218 29.54 -22.21 13.78
N GLY A 219 28.98 -22.05 14.99
CA GLY A 219 27.69 -21.39 15.18
C GLY A 219 26.48 -22.22 14.71
N ALA A 220 25.25 -21.73 14.92
CA ALA A 220 24.03 -22.48 14.61
C ALA A 220 23.67 -22.37 13.12
N ARG A 221 23.54 -23.50 12.42
CA ARG A 221 23.15 -23.51 11.00
C ARG A 221 21.66 -23.24 10.83
N LEU A 222 21.29 -22.52 9.77
CA LEU A 222 19.91 -22.42 9.34
C LEU A 222 19.53 -23.71 8.58
N ILE A 223 18.40 -24.28 8.93
CA ILE A 223 17.88 -25.54 8.39
C ILE A 223 16.39 -25.40 8.07
N PRO A 224 15.83 -26.27 7.21
CA PRO A 224 14.39 -26.31 7.00
C PRO A 224 13.62 -26.55 8.31
N ASP A 225 12.54 -25.83 8.50
CA ASP A 225 11.65 -25.95 9.66
C ASP A 225 10.67 -27.12 9.46
N GLU A 226 10.91 -28.21 10.17
CA GLU A 226 10.06 -29.40 10.13
C GLU A 226 8.65 -29.16 10.69
N SER A 227 8.44 -28.11 11.50
CA SER A 227 7.11 -27.81 12.06
C SER A 227 6.10 -27.35 11.01
N VAL A 228 6.57 -26.94 9.84
CA VAL A 228 5.74 -26.52 8.72
C VAL A 228 5.84 -27.46 7.51
N ALA A 229 6.42 -28.64 7.70
CA ALA A 229 6.51 -29.66 6.66
C ALA A 229 5.11 -30.01 6.10
N PRO A 230 4.98 -30.26 4.78
CA PRO A 230 6.04 -30.36 3.78
C PRO A 230 6.47 -29.01 3.15
N TYR A 231 6.09 -27.87 3.72
CA TYR A 231 6.57 -26.57 3.25
C TYR A 231 8.02 -26.35 3.72
N HIS A 232 8.92 -26.09 2.77
CA HIS A 232 10.35 -25.87 3.00
C HIS A 232 10.85 -24.73 2.10
N GLY A 233 10.09 -23.63 2.03
CA GLY A 233 10.49 -22.44 1.28
C GLY A 233 10.27 -22.54 -0.23
N GLN A 234 9.32 -23.34 -0.71
CA GLN A 234 9.04 -23.51 -2.15
C GLN A 234 8.68 -22.19 -2.86
N LEU A 235 8.29 -21.13 -2.14
CA LEU A 235 8.06 -19.80 -2.73
C LEU A 235 9.35 -19.10 -3.18
N ALA A 236 10.52 -19.53 -2.70
CA ALA A 236 11.83 -19.05 -3.16
C ALA A 236 12.32 -19.75 -4.43
N ASP A 237 11.63 -20.79 -4.90
CA ASP A 237 12.06 -21.56 -6.07
C ASP A 237 11.83 -20.77 -7.37
N ASP A 238 12.76 -20.88 -8.33
CA ASP A 238 12.67 -20.22 -9.63
C ASP A 238 11.55 -20.82 -10.51
N ASP A 239 11.18 -22.08 -10.31
CA ASP A 239 10.11 -22.75 -11.05
C ASP A 239 8.73 -22.33 -10.53
N PRO A 240 7.89 -21.66 -11.35
CA PRO A 240 6.55 -21.24 -10.95
C PRO A 240 5.66 -22.43 -10.54
N GLU A 241 5.85 -23.63 -11.08
CA GLU A 241 5.06 -24.80 -10.67
C GLU A 241 5.44 -25.32 -9.29
N ILE A 242 6.71 -25.17 -8.88
CA ILE A 242 7.15 -25.44 -7.51
C ILE A 242 6.54 -24.41 -6.56
N ARG A 243 6.58 -23.12 -6.90
CA ARG A 243 5.93 -22.05 -6.10
C ARG A 243 4.43 -22.29 -5.93
N ARG A 244 3.72 -22.66 -7.00
CA ARG A 244 2.29 -22.99 -6.96
C ARG A 244 1.99 -24.23 -6.11
N THR A 245 2.89 -25.21 -6.13
CA THR A 245 2.80 -26.37 -5.23
C THR A 245 3.01 -25.94 -3.78
N GLY A 246 3.96 -25.05 -3.52
CA GLY A 246 4.15 -24.39 -2.22
C GLY A 246 2.89 -23.68 -1.72
N LEU A 247 2.22 -22.91 -2.57
CA LEU A 247 0.95 -22.26 -2.22
C LEU A 247 -0.14 -23.27 -1.83
N ARG A 248 -0.28 -24.39 -2.55
CA ARG A 248 -1.24 -25.44 -2.14
C ARG A 248 -0.88 -26.03 -0.79
N VAL A 249 0.40 -26.36 -0.56
CA VAL A 249 0.89 -26.90 0.71
C VAL A 249 0.63 -25.92 1.86
N LEU A 250 0.91 -24.63 1.67
CA LEU A 250 0.62 -23.60 2.66
C LEU A 250 -0.88 -23.52 2.98
N GLY A 251 -1.73 -23.62 1.96
CA GLY A 251 -3.18 -23.69 2.15
C GLY A 251 -3.58 -24.92 2.97
N GLU A 252 -3.10 -26.11 2.62
CA GLU A 252 -3.37 -27.34 3.37
C GLU A 252 -2.87 -27.25 4.82
N LEU A 253 -1.70 -26.64 5.04
CA LEU A 253 -1.12 -26.41 6.36
C LEU A 253 -2.01 -25.52 7.22
N GLY A 254 -2.47 -24.37 6.72
CA GLY A 254 -3.36 -23.48 7.47
C GLY A 254 -4.79 -24.05 7.69
N ASP A 255 -5.21 -25.00 6.85
CA ASP A 255 -6.45 -25.74 7.08
C ASP A 255 -6.29 -26.76 8.22
N ALA A 256 -5.14 -27.43 8.27
CA ALA A 256 -4.83 -28.44 9.29
C ALA A 256 -4.51 -27.82 10.66
N GLU A 257 -3.75 -26.73 10.69
CA GLU A 257 -3.19 -26.10 11.89
C GLU A 257 -3.66 -24.64 12.01
N PRO A 258 -4.77 -24.36 12.73
CA PRO A 258 -5.33 -23.03 12.86
C PRO A 258 -4.37 -21.95 13.38
N GLU A 259 -3.46 -22.31 14.28
CA GLU A 259 -2.43 -21.44 14.86
C GLU A 259 -1.40 -20.96 13.82
N LEU A 260 -1.26 -21.65 12.69
CA LEU A 260 -0.34 -21.26 11.61
C LEU A 260 -0.98 -20.37 10.56
N ARG A 261 -2.30 -20.16 10.60
CA ARG A 261 -3.04 -19.43 9.55
C ARG A 261 -2.49 -18.04 9.29
N GLN A 262 -2.26 -17.24 10.33
CA GLN A 262 -1.73 -15.89 10.14
C GLN A 262 -0.31 -15.92 9.57
N ARG A 263 0.56 -16.83 10.04
CA ARG A 263 1.92 -17.00 9.49
C ARG A 263 1.89 -17.42 8.01
N VAL A 264 0.94 -18.28 7.62
CA VAL A 264 0.71 -18.64 6.21
C VAL A 264 0.25 -17.42 5.42
N VAL A 265 -0.71 -16.65 5.93
CA VAL A 265 -1.21 -15.42 5.29
C VAL A 265 -0.07 -14.41 5.12
N ASP A 266 0.71 -14.15 6.15
CA ASP A 266 1.84 -13.23 6.12
C ASP A 266 2.88 -13.63 5.07
N THR A 267 3.14 -14.93 4.95
CA THR A 267 4.02 -15.50 3.92
C THR A 267 3.47 -15.24 2.52
N VAL A 268 2.17 -15.47 2.29
CA VAL A 268 1.55 -15.24 0.98
C VAL A 268 1.47 -13.73 0.67
N CYS A 269 1.16 -12.89 1.64
CA CYS A 269 1.17 -11.44 1.53
C CYS A 269 2.58 -10.90 1.24
N ALA A 270 3.61 -11.44 1.88
CA ALA A 270 5.00 -11.08 1.60
C ALA A 270 5.40 -11.43 0.15
N TYR A 271 5.00 -12.61 -0.35
CA TYR A 271 5.18 -12.98 -1.75
C TYR A 271 4.46 -11.99 -2.71
N LEU A 272 3.21 -11.62 -2.43
CA LEU A 272 2.46 -10.66 -3.24
C LEU A 272 3.05 -9.23 -3.21
N ARG A 273 3.74 -8.86 -2.12
CA ARG A 273 4.46 -7.59 -1.99
C ARG A 273 5.79 -7.54 -2.77
N MET A 274 6.30 -8.69 -3.25
CA MET A 274 7.49 -8.69 -4.11
C MET A 274 7.23 -7.85 -5.37
N PRO A 275 8.16 -6.95 -5.77
CA PRO A 275 8.01 -6.14 -6.98
C PRO A 275 7.79 -6.99 -8.23
N LEU A 276 6.87 -6.55 -9.10
CA LEU A 276 6.65 -7.11 -10.42
C LEU A 276 7.49 -6.35 -11.45
N GLY A 277 8.52 -6.99 -12.00
CA GLY A 277 9.44 -6.39 -12.97
C GLY A 277 8.87 -6.25 -14.40
N PHE A 278 7.56 -6.37 -14.59
CA PHE A 278 6.90 -6.30 -15.89
C PHE A 278 5.47 -5.77 -15.75
N ASP A 279 4.89 -5.30 -16.86
CA ASP A 279 3.57 -4.67 -16.85
C ASP A 279 2.49 -5.72 -16.58
N ALA A 280 1.87 -5.62 -15.40
CA ALA A 280 0.81 -6.51 -14.95
C ALA A 280 -0.50 -6.36 -15.76
N GLY A 281 -0.68 -5.22 -16.46
CA GLY A 281 -1.81 -4.95 -17.36
C GLY A 281 -1.55 -5.34 -18.82
N ALA A 282 -0.35 -5.83 -19.15
CA ALA A 282 0.00 -6.20 -20.51
C ALA A 282 -0.86 -7.38 -21.00
N ASP A 283 -1.21 -7.36 -22.29
CA ASP A 283 -1.96 -8.46 -22.90
C ASP A 283 -1.20 -9.78 -22.71
N VAL A 284 -1.92 -10.86 -22.39
CA VAL A 284 -1.37 -12.22 -22.22
C VAL A 284 -0.49 -12.63 -23.40
N PHE A 285 -0.78 -12.16 -24.62
CA PHE A 285 0.03 -12.45 -25.81
C PHE A 285 1.38 -11.69 -25.87
N THR A 286 1.58 -10.71 -25.00
CA THR A 286 2.82 -9.91 -24.90
C THR A 286 3.76 -10.38 -23.80
N LEU A 287 3.24 -11.13 -22.82
CA LEU A 287 4.05 -11.68 -21.72
C LEU A 287 4.90 -12.85 -22.20
N THR A 288 6.15 -12.88 -21.75
CA THR A 288 7.00 -14.08 -21.87
C THR A 288 6.42 -15.25 -21.05
N PRO A 289 6.77 -16.51 -21.36
CA PRO A 289 6.30 -17.65 -20.58
C PRO A 289 6.57 -17.56 -19.08
N SER A 290 7.73 -17.01 -18.68
CA SER A 290 8.08 -16.80 -17.27
C SER A 290 7.22 -15.74 -16.61
N GLN A 291 6.99 -14.60 -17.27
CA GLN A 291 6.12 -13.53 -16.78
C GLN A 291 4.67 -14.01 -16.65
N PHE A 292 4.18 -14.79 -17.63
CA PHE A 292 2.86 -15.40 -17.55
C PHE A 292 2.74 -16.40 -16.39
N GLY A 293 3.78 -17.21 -16.16
CA GLY A 293 3.86 -18.13 -15.01
C GLY A 293 3.83 -17.39 -13.67
N GLU A 294 4.54 -16.27 -13.56
CA GLU A 294 4.55 -15.43 -12.37
C GLU A 294 3.18 -14.77 -12.12
N ALA A 295 2.57 -14.18 -13.15
CA ALA A 295 1.23 -13.59 -13.04
C ALA A 295 0.16 -14.64 -12.65
N ARG A 296 0.28 -15.88 -13.14
CA ARG A 296 -0.58 -17.00 -12.73
C ARG A 296 -0.36 -17.36 -11.26
N THR A 297 0.89 -17.45 -10.82
CA THR A 297 1.22 -17.81 -9.43
C THR A 297 0.69 -16.78 -8.45
N ARG A 298 0.77 -15.48 -8.78
CA ARG A 298 0.18 -14.39 -7.99
C ARG A 298 -1.33 -14.45 -7.92
N ARG A 299 -2.01 -14.74 -9.04
CA ARG A 299 -3.47 -14.97 -9.02
C ARG A 299 -3.85 -16.17 -8.15
N ASP A 300 -3.07 -17.25 -8.16
CA ASP A 300 -3.31 -18.40 -7.29
C ASP A 300 -3.05 -18.06 -5.80
N ALA A 301 -2.05 -17.24 -5.49
CA ALA A 301 -1.80 -16.72 -4.15
C ALA A 301 -2.96 -15.84 -3.65
N GLN A 302 -3.45 -14.90 -4.47
CA GLN A 302 -4.64 -14.09 -4.17
C GLN A 302 -5.87 -14.97 -3.97
N ARG A 303 -6.07 -16.00 -4.82
CA ARG A 303 -7.20 -16.93 -4.71
C ARG A 303 -7.14 -17.72 -3.42
N LEU A 304 -5.96 -18.17 -2.97
CA LEU A 304 -5.82 -18.85 -1.68
C LEU A 304 -6.33 -17.97 -0.53
N LEU A 305 -5.90 -16.69 -0.48
CA LEU A 305 -6.33 -15.76 0.56
C LEU A 305 -7.85 -15.51 0.50
N ALA A 306 -8.40 -15.25 -0.69
CA ALA A 306 -9.82 -15.02 -0.89
C ALA A 306 -10.65 -16.26 -0.54
N ASP A 307 -10.29 -17.44 -1.04
CA ASP A 307 -11.03 -18.68 -0.80
C ASP A 307 -11.13 -19.03 0.69
N ARG A 308 -10.09 -18.76 1.47
CA ARG A 308 -10.08 -19.11 2.89
C ARG A 308 -10.75 -18.09 3.78
N THR A 309 -10.90 -16.85 3.33
CA THR A 309 -11.64 -15.80 4.04
C THR A 309 -13.08 -15.63 3.54
N ARG A 310 -13.42 -16.21 2.39
CA ARG A 310 -14.78 -16.23 1.83
C ARG A 310 -15.64 -17.35 2.46
N PRO A 311 -16.83 -17.03 2.99
CA PRO A 311 -17.78 -18.03 3.47
C PRO A 311 -18.06 -19.13 2.44
N SER A 312 -18.06 -20.38 2.89
CA SER A 312 -18.36 -21.54 2.06
C SER A 312 -19.22 -22.53 2.85
N ALA A 313 -20.06 -23.29 2.16
CA ALA A 313 -20.85 -24.36 2.77
C ALA A 313 -19.98 -25.57 3.16
N ASP A 314 -18.87 -25.77 2.46
CA ASP A 314 -18.07 -27.01 2.53
C ASP A 314 -16.85 -26.89 3.45
N ARG A 315 -16.47 -25.67 3.85
CA ARG A 315 -15.29 -25.41 4.69
C ARG A 315 -15.51 -24.26 5.67
N PRO A 316 -14.97 -24.33 6.90
CA PRO A 316 -14.90 -23.17 7.78
C PRO A 316 -13.98 -22.11 7.19
N ILE A 317 -14.29 -20.84 7.45
CA ILE A 317 -13.41 -19.73 7.09
C ILE A 317 -12.23 -19.64 8.05
N TRP A 318 -11.16 -19.02 7.59
CA TRP A 318 -10.10 -18.53 8.45
C TRP A 318 -10.58 -17.21 9.07
N GLU A 319 -10.92 -17.27 10.35
CA GLU A 319 -11.32 -16.09 11.14
C GLU A 319 -10.09 -15.31 11.61
N ASP A 320 -10.29 -14.03 11.92
CA ASP A 320 -9.26 -13.14 12.49
C ASP A 320 -8.01 -12.95 11.61
N ILE A 321 -8.20 -12.93 10.29
CA ILE A 321 -7.10 -12.80 9.33
C ILE A 321 -6.77 -11.34 9.03
N HIS A 322 -5.47 -11.03 9.08
CA HIS A 322 -4.89 -9.74 8.74
C HIS A 322 -4.17 -9.82 7.39
N LEU A 323 -4.61 -9.03 6.41
CA LEU A 323 -4.01 -8.95 5.08
C LEU A 323 -3.07 -7.74 5.01
N HIS A 324 -1.76 -8.01 5.04
CA HIS A 324 -0.71 -6.99 4.91
C HIS A 324 -0.25 -6.84 3.46
N LEU A 325 -1.03 -6.12 2.64
CA LEU A 325 -0.81 -5.96 1.21
C LEU A 325 -0.33 -4.56 0.82
N SER A 326 0.16 -3.79 1.79
CA SER A 326 0.73 -2.46 1.56
C SER A 326 1.81 -2.48 0.48
N GLY A 327 1.65 -1.65 -0.54
CA GLY A 327 2.57 -1.54 -1.67
C GLY A 327 2.65 -2.79 -2.55
N ALA A 328 1.72 -3.74 -2.43
CA ALA A 328 1.66 -4.90 -3.32
C ALA A 328 1.16 -4.51 -4.72
N THR A 329 1.47 -5.36 -5.70
CA THR A 329 0.88 -5.30 -7.04
C THR A 329 -0.01 -6.53 -7.21
N LEU A 330 -1.32 -6.29 -7.32
CA LEU A 330 -2.36 -7.32 -7.37
C LEU A 330 -3.00 -7.36 -8.76
N ILE A 331 -3.31 -8.56 -9.24
CA ILE A 331 -3.78 -8.80 -10.61
C ILE A 331 -5.12 -9.51 -10.57
N ASP A 332 -6.15 -8.90 -11.15
CA ASP A 332 -7.53 -9.39 -11.14
C ASP A 332 -7.99 -9.75 -9.71
N PHE A 333 -7.82 -8.81 -8.78
CA PHE A 333 -8.02 -9.05 -7.36
C PHE A 333 -9.49 -9.20 -7.01
N ASP A 334 -9.88 -10.40 -6.61
CA ASP A 334 -11.23 -10.73 -6.17
C ASP A 334 -11.24 -11.15 -4.71
N VAL A 335 -11.76 -10.25 -3.87
CA VAL A 335 -12.09 -10.50 -2.46
C VAL A 335 -13.58 -10.33 -2.20
N SER A 336 -14.41 -10.54 -3.22
CA SER A 336 -15.86 -10.50 -3.07
C SER A 336 -16.33 -11.45 -1.98
N GLU A 337 -17.29 -10.98 -1.18
CA GLU A 337 -17.92 -11.70 -0.06
C GLU A 337 -16.95 -12.18 1.04
N CYS A 338 -15.68 -11.76 1.00
CA CYS A 338 -14.70 -12.17 1.99
C CYS A 338 -14.95 -11.50 3.36
N ARG A 339 -14.60 -12.20 4.44
CA ARG A 339 -14.61 -11.67 5.80
C ARG A 339 -13.19 -11.62 6.33
N VAL A 340 -12.68 -10.42 6.52
CA VAL A 340 -11.29 -10.16 6.90
C VAL A 340 -11.29 -9.28 8.14
N ALA A 341 -10.44 -9.57 9.12
CA ALA A 341 -10.35 -8.72 10.31
C ALA A 341 -9.71 -7.38 9.98
N GLN A 342 -8.56 -7.41 9.30
CA GLN A 342 -7.84 -6.21 8.89
C GLN A 342 -7.32 -6.33 7.46
N GLY A 343 -7.53 -5.30 6.63
CA GLY A 343 -6.97 -5.19 5.29
C GLY A 343 -6.14 -3.93 5.12
N ASP A 344 -4.83 -4.06 4.97
CA ASP A 344 -3.93 -2.95 4.62
C ASP A 344 -3.59 -3.01 3.12
N PHE A 345 -4.20 -2.09 2.37
CA PHE A 345 -4.00 -1.87 0.94
C PHE A 345 -3.31 -0.52 0.65
N THR A 346 -2.61 0.04 1.62
CA THR A 346 -1.90 1.32 1.49
C THR A 346 -0.87 1.25 0.37
N GLY A 347 -0.96 2.13 -0.63
CA GLY A 347 -0.04 2.15 -1.78
C GLY A 347 -0.13 0.91 -2.69
N THR A 348 -1.15 0.07 -2.54
CA THR A 348 -1.36 -1.11 -3.37
C THR A 348 -1.79 -0.73 -4.77
N GLN A 349 -1.21 -1.37 -5.78
CA GLN A 349 -1.63 -1.23 -7.16
C GLN A 349 -2.54 -2.39 -7.57
N PHE A 350 -3.73 -2.07 -8.03
CA PHE A 350 -4.71 -3.03 -8.51
C PHE A 350 -4.78 -2.97 -10.04
N HIS A 351 -4.39 -4.06 -10.71
CA HIS A 351 -4.44 -4.19 -12.17
C HIS A 351 -5.53 -5.17 -12.59
N GLY A 352 -6.15 -4.90 -13.74
CA GLY A 352 -7.24 -5.71 -14.25
C GLY A 352 -8.53 -5.53 -13.46
N SER A 353 -9.36 -6.57 -13.39
CA SER A 353 -10.67 -6.47 -12.73
C SER A 353 -10.56 -6.66 -11.21
N THR A 354 -10.93 -5.64 -10.45
CA THR A 354 -10.87 -5.68 -8.99
C THR A 354 -12.28 -5.69 -8.39
N THR A 355 -12.54 -6.57 -7.43
CA THR A 355 -13.83 -6.60 -6.72
C THR A 355 -13.67 -6.82 -5.22
N PHE A 356 -14.31 -5.94 -4.48
CA PHE A 356 -14.59 -5.95 -3.06
C PHE A 356 -16.10 -6.16 -2.80
N ALA A 357 -16.87 -6.57 -3.82
CA ALA A 357 -18.33 -6.63 -3.73
C ALA A 357 -18.78 -7.54 -2.58
N GLY A 358 -19.60 -7.02 -1.66
CA GLY A 358 -20.07 -7.73 -0.48
C GLY A 358 -18.98 -8.11 0.55
N ALA A 359 -17.73 -7.68 0.35
CA ALA A 359 -16.65 -7.95 1.29
C ALA A 359 -16.86 -7.19 2.61
N SER A 360 -16.39 -7.74 3.71
CA SER A 360 -16.46 -7.10 5.03
C SER A 360 -15.11 -7.11 5.72
N PHE A 361 -14.70 -5.93 6.18
CA PHE A 361 -13.46 -5.72 6.92
C PHE A 361 -13.78 -5.19 8.32
N GLY A 362 -13.10 -5.71 9.34
CA GLY A 362 -13.13 -5.10 10.67
C GLY A 362 -12.45 -3.73 10.67
N ALA A 363 -11.29 -3.64 10.02
CA ALA A 363 -10.59 -2.42 9.68
C ALA A 363 -10.00 -2.53 8.27
N VAL A 364 -10.03 -1.44 7.50
CA VAL A 364 -9.40 -1.40 6.18
C VAL A 364 -8.75 -0.04 5.92
N SER A 365 -7.56 -0.07 5.32
CA SER A 365 -6.84 1.12 4.85
C SER A 365 -6.49 0.96 3.38
N PHE A 366 -6.67 2.02 2.60
CA PHE A 366 -6.22 2.12 1.21
C PHE A 366 -5.22 3.26 1.00
N SER A 367 -4.98 4.06 2.03
CA SER A 367 -4.14 5.24 1.99
C SER A 367 -3.67 5.55 3.39
N LEU A 368 -2.52 6.19 3.50
CA LEU A 368 -2.08 6.74 4.77
C LEU A 368 -3.07 7.82 5.24
N PRO A 369 -3.35 7.91 6.53
CA PRO A 369 -4.11 9.02 7.06
C PRO A 369 -3.27 10.29 6.93
N TYR A 370 -3.87 11.34 6.38
CA TYR A 370 -3.31 12.70 6.27
C TYR A 370 -2.29 12.98 5.15
N ALA A 371 -1.89 11.98 4.35
CA ALA A 371 -1.06 12.18 3.15
C ALA A 371 -1.88 12.13 1.85
N ARG A 372 -1.44 12.88 0.81
CA ARG A 372 -1.87 12.64 -0.58
C ARG A 372 -1.13 11.46 -1.23
N GLU A 373 0.00 11.08 -0.65
CA GLU A 373 0.91 10.02 -1.08
C GLU A 373 0.56 8.68 -0.41
N GLY A 374 1.05 7.56 -0.96
CA GLY A 374 0.75 6.22 -0.40
C GLY A 374 -0.70 5.75 -0.61
N ARG A 375 -1.43 6.35 -1.56
CA ARG A 375 -2.78 5.91 -1.94
C ARG A 375 -2.76 4.67 -2.83
N ALA A 376 -3.74 3.79 -2.66
CA ALA A 376 -4.00 2.70 -3.58
C ALA A 376 -4.38 3.22 -4.97
N SER A 377 -3.92 2.56 -6.02
CA SER A 377 -4.24 2.88 -7.41
C SER A 377 -4.99 1.73 -8.10
N PHE A 378 -5.98 2.07 -8.92
CA PHE A 378 -6.82 1.13 -9.65
C PHE A 378 -6.68 1.35 -11.16
N HIS A 379 -6.02 0.41 -11.82
CA HIS A 379 -5.70 0.38 -13.25
C HIS A 379 -6.68 -0.54 -14.01
N GLY A 380 -7.97 -0.47 -13.67
CA GLY A 380 -9.01 -1.31 -14.24
C GLY A 380 -10.38 -1.10 -13.55
N PRO A 381 -11.42 -1.87 -13.92
CA PRO A 381 -12.71 -1.82 -13.25
C PRO A 381 -12.60 -2.23 -11.78
N ALA A 382 -13.27 -1.48 -10.90
CA ALA A 382 -13.25 -1.69 -9.47
C ALA A 382 -14.68 -1.73 -8.92
N ASP A 383 -15.09 -2.85 -8.35
CA ASP A 383 -16.42 -3.03 -7.78
C ASP A 383 -16.34 -3.09 -6.25
N PHE A 384 -17.06 -2.20 -5.57
CA PHE A 384 -17.20 -2.13 -4.12
C PHE A 384 -18.67 -2.22 -3.70
N SER A 385 -19.57 -2.69 -4.59
CA SER A 385 -21.00 -2.82 -4.30
C SER A 385 -21.21 -3.62 -3.01
N ASP A 386 -22.00 -3.10 -2.07
CA ASP A 386 -22.31 -3.76 -0.79
C ASP A 386 -21.10 -4.07 0.12
N ALA A 387 -19.91 -3.54 -0.17
CA ALA A 387 -18.75 -3.71 0.69
C ALA A 387 -18.91 -2.95 2.01
N ARG A 388 -18.51 -3.59 3.13
CA ARG A 388 -18.48 -2.96 4.46
C ARG A 388 -17.05 -2.55 4.77
N LEU A 389 -16.76 -1.28 4.48
CA LEU A 389 -15.47 -0.63 4.71
C LEU A 389 -15.58 0.35 5.89
N SER A 390 -14.46 0.63 6.57
CA SER A 390 -14.36 1.76 7.51
C SER A 390 -14.64 3.08 6.76
N HIS A 391 -15.32 4.03 7.40
CA HIS A 391 -15.77 5.28 6.77
C HIS A 391 -14.59 6.09 6.17
N GLY A 392 -14.79 6.71 5.00
CA GLY A 392 -13.81 7.64 4.40
C GLY A 392 -12.64 7.01 3.61
N THR A 393 -12.57 5.69 3.54
CA THR A 393 -11.41 4.93 3.02
C THR A 393 -11.14 5.04 1.52
N LEU A 394 -12.16 5.28 0.70
CA LEU A 394 -11.98 5.35 -0.77
C LEU A 394 -11.68 6.75 -1.30
N GLY A 395 -11.80 7.79 -0.47
CA GLY A 395 -11.69 9.20 -0.90
C GLY A 395 -10.31 9.60 -1.40
N HIS A 396 -9.28 8.85 -1.01
CA HIS A 396 -7.88 9.12 -1.34
C HIS A 396 -7.31 8.20 -2.42
N CYS A 397 -8.05 7.15 -2.83
CA CYS A 397 -7.63 6.22 -3.88
C CYS A 397 -7.56 6.89 -5.26
N LEU A 398 -6.64 6.42 -6.09
CA LEU A 398 -6.49 6.84 -7.48
C LEU A 398 -7.19 5.85 -8.42
N PHE A 399 -8.09 6.33 -9.28
CA PHE A 399 -8.78 5.49 -10.27
C PHE A 399 -8.44 5.99 -11.67
N HIS A 400 -7.75 5.17 -12.46
CA HIS A 400 -7.30 5.55 -13.81
C HIS A 400 -8.33 5.25 -14.91
N ALA A 401 -9.32 4.39 -14.64
CA ALA A 401 -10.34 4.03 -15.60
C ALA A 401 -11.59 4.93 -15.47
N ASP A 402 -11.88 5.70 -16.52
CA ASP A 402 -13.08 6.54 -16.60
C ASP A 402 -14.35 5.67 -16.68
N GLY A 403 -15.04 5.48 -15.55
CA GLY A 403 -16.43 5.01 -15.51
C GLY A 403 -16.69 3.58 -15.01
N SER A 404 -15.70 2.90 -14.43
CA SER A 404 -15.84 1.50 -14.00
C SER A 404 -15.79 1.26 -12.48
N VAL A 405 -15.83 2.33 -11.69
CA VAL A 405 -15.93 2.23 -10.22
C VAL A 405 -17.40 2.10 -9.84
N ARG A 406 -17.81 0.93 -9.33
CA ARG A 406 -19.11 0.74 -8.66
C ARG A 406 -18.87 0.87 -7.16
N ALA A 407 -19.20 2.00 -6.55
CA ALA A 407 -18.80 2.30 -5.17
C ALA A 407 -19.84 1.85 -4.12
N THR A 408 -19.39 1.73 -2.86
CA THR A 408 -20.26 1.66 -1.68
C THR A 408 -21.01 2.97 -1.49
N GLY A 409 -22.34 2.97 -1.58
CA GLY A 409 -23.21 3.95 -0.92
C GLY A 409 -22.96 5.45 -1.14
N THR A 410 -23.45 5.98 -2.26
CA THR A 410 -24.49 7.04 -2.35
C THR A 410 -24.22 8.50 -2.00
N GLY A 411 -23.18 8.86 -1.24
CA GLY A 411 -22.89 10.28 -0.95
C GLY A 411 -22.13 11.02 -2.07
N GLN A 412 -21.15 10.36 -2.69
CA GLN A 412 -20.31 10.94 -3.74
C GLN A 412 -20.97 10.91 -5.12
N ASP A 413 -21.96 10.03 -5.32
CA ASP A 413 -22.73 9.94 -6.57
C ASP A 413 -23.59 11.17 -6.79
N LEU A 414 -24.14 11.77 -5.73
CA LEU A 414 -24.89 13.05 -5.82
C LEU A 414 -23.98 14.17 -6.38
N VAL A 415 -22.79 14.34 -5.80
CA VAL A 415 -21.84 15.38 -6.21
C VAL A 415 -21.30 15.13 -7.62
N ARG A 416 -20.95 13.88 -7.97
CA ARG A 416 -20.45 13.53 -9.31
C ARG A 416 -21.53 13.62 -10.40
N MET A 417 -22.76 13.22 -10.11
CA MET A 417 -23.88 13.32 -11.04
C MET A 417 -24.26 14.77 -11.32
N LEU A 418 -24.30 15.61 -10.28
CA LEU A 418 -24.58 17.04 -10.43
C LEU A 418 -23.48 17.77 -11.21
N LEU A 419 -22.21 17.37 -11.07
CA LEU A 419 -21.10 17.90 -11.86
C LEU A 419 -21.10 17.39 -13.33
N ARG A 420 -21.62 16.18 -13.59
CA ARG A 420 -21.76 15.59 -14.94
C ARG A 420 -22.95 16.12 -15.75
N ALA A 421 -23.91 16.80 -15.11
CA ALA A 421 -25.06 17.42 -15.78
C ALA A 421 -24.68 18.50 -16.82
N ARG A 422 -23.41 18.91 -16.90
CA ARG A 422 -22.91 19.92 -17.83
C ARG A 422 -22.70 19.46 -19.29
N GLY A 423 -23.08 18.24 -19.69
CA GLY A 423 -22.70 17.79 -21.05
C GLY A 423 -23.57 16.82 -21.85
N ALA A 424 -24.46 15.98 -21.29
CA ALA A 424 -25.08 14.92 -22.12
C ALA A 424 -26.38 14.24 -21.63
N LEU A 425 -26.99 14.67 -20.51
CA LEU A 425 -28.14 13.98 -19.91
C LEU A 425 -29.45 14.75 -20.11
N SER A 426 -30.58 14.04 -20.21
CA SER A 426 -31.90 14.70 -20.28
C SER A 426 -32.34 15.22 -18.89
N PRO A 427 -33.20 16.25 -18.80
CA PRO A 427 -33.70 16.76 -17.52
C PRO A 427 -34.42 15.71 -16.66
N ALA A 428 -35.06 14.73 -17.30
CA ALA A 428 -35.71 13.61 -16.62
C ALA A 428 -34.67 12.68 -15.96
N ASP A 429 -33.61 12.34 -16.67
CA ASP A 429 -32.52 11.50 -16.13
C ASP A 429 -31.82 12.17 -14.95
N ILE A 430 -31.63 13.50 -15.02
CA ILE A 430 -31.06 14.30 -13.93
C ILE A 430 -32.01 14.33 -12.72
N THR A 431 -33.33 14.43 -12.96
CA THR A 431 -34.34 14.43 -11.91
C THR A 431 -34.40 13.09 -11.19
N ASP A 432 -34.48 11.99 -11.93
CA ASP A 432 -34.54 10.64 -11.37
C ASP A 432 -33.24 10.28 -10.64
N GLY A 433 -32.10 10.64 -11.22
CA GLY A 433 -30.80 10.50 -10.58
C GLY A 433 -30.70 11.30 -9.28
N PHE A 434 -31.16 12.56 -9.28
CA PHE A 434 -31.18 13.41 -8.08
C PHE A 434 -32.06 12.83 -6.98
N ARG A 435 -33.29 12.42 -7.30
CA ARG A 435 -34.21 11.85 -6.31
C ARG A 435 -33.66 10.58 -5.68
N THR A 436 -33.11 9.71 -6.52
CA THR A 436 -32.46 8.48 -6.06
C THR A 436 -31.30 8.82 -5.13
N ALA A 437 -30.41 9.72 -5.54
CA ALA A 437 -29.26 10.12 -4.73
C ALA A 437 -29.65 10.85 -3.43
N LEU A 438 -30.69 11.70 -3.44
CA LEU A 438 -31.22 12.39 -2.27
C LEU A 438 -31.80 11.39 -1.26
N LEU A 439 -32.63 10.45 -1.71
CA LEU A 439 -33.25 9.41 -0.87
C LEU A 439 -32.27 8.36 -0.39
N THR A 440 -31.10 8.27 -1.01
CA THR A 440 -30.06 7.35 -0.56
C THR A 440 -28.99 8.03 0.29
N ALA A 441 -28.82 9.36 0.19
CA ALA A 441 -27.99 10.15 1.10
C ALA A 441 -28.74 10.53 2.39
N ALA A 442 -30.05 10.79 2.29
CA ALA A 442 -30.96 10.95 3.42
C ALA A 442 -31.62 9.59 3.73
N SER A 443 -32.07 9.34 4.96
CA SER A 443 -32.86 8.12 5.23
C SER A 443 -34.21 8.16 4.51
N GLU A 444 -34.76 7.02 4.08
CA GLU A 444 -36.10 6.91 3.48
C GLU A 444 -37.24 7.13 4.50
N THR A 445 -37.31 8.33 5.06
CA THR A 445 -38.44 8.76 5.89
C THR A 445 -39.59 9.23 5.01
N PRO A 446 -40.85 9.16 5.46
CA PRO A 446 -41.99 9.71 4.73
C PRO A 446 -41.80 11.18 4.32
N ASP A 447 -41.14 11.97 5.16
CA ASP A 447 -40.86 13.38 4.91
C ASP A 447 -39.83 13.57 3.78
N ASN A 448 -38.79 12.74 3.73
CA ASN A 448 -37.77 12.79 2.68
C ASN A 448 -38.31 12.30 1.33
N LEU A 449 -39.14 11.26 1.33
CA LEU A 449 -39.90 10.81 0.16
C LEU A 449 -40.79 11.93 -0.38
N SER A 450 -41.56 12.56 0.50
CA SER A 450 -42.40 13.70 0.13
C SER A 450 -41.57 14.86 -0.42
N CYS A 451 -40.42 15.18 0.19
CA CYS A 451 -39.51 16.22 -0.31
C CYS A 451 -39.03 15.92 -1.75
N ALA A 452 -38.55 14.70 -2.01
CA ALA A 452 -38.06 14.29 -3.33
C ALA A 452 -39.15 14.35 -4.41
N GLU A 453 -40.40 14.05 -4.06
CA GLU A 453 -41.56 14.13 -4.96
C GLU A 453 -41.92 15.56 -5.40
N HIS A 454 -41.45 16.60 -4.71
CA HIS A 454 -41.76 18.00 -5.04
C HIS A 454 -40.64 18.71 -5.81
N LEU A 455 -39.53 18.03 -6.09
CA LEU A 455 -38.35 18.60 -6.74
C LEU A 455 -38.11 17.97 -8.13
N GLU A 456 -37.69 18.80 -9.07
CA GLU A 456 -37.24 18.39 -10.40
C GLU A 456 -36.06 19.25 -10.88
N TYR A 457 -35.26 18.75 -11.82
CA TYR A 457 -34.28 19.55 -12.53
C TYR A 457 -34.93 20.17 -13.77
N GLY A 458 -34.86 21.50 -13.90
CA GLY A 458 -35.51 22.21 -14.99
C GLY A 458 -34.87 23.56 -15.30
N THR A 459 -35.27 24.11 -16.43
CA THR A 459 -34.86 25.45 -16.87
C THR A 459 -35.94 26.46 -16.54
N VAL A 460 -35.56 27.55 -15.87
CA VAL A 460 -36.42 28.69 -15.54
C VAL A 460 -36.02 29.93 -16.36
N PRO A 461 -36.93 30.89 -16.60
CA PRO A 461 -36.59 32.18 -17.17
C PRO A 461 -35.54 32.91 -16.34
N GLY A 462 -34.80 33.81 -16.98
CA GLY A 462 -33.89 34.68 -16.25
C GLY A 462 -34.61 35.64 -15.29
N PRO A 463 -33.88 36.26 -14.36
CA PRO A 463 -34.46 37.23 -13.44
C PRO A 463 -35.13 38.38 -14.19
N SER A 464 -36.03 39.12 -13.55
CA SER A 464 -36.88 40.15 -14.19
C SER A 464 -36.10 41.23 -14.96
N TYR A 465 -34.82 41.44 -14.64
CA TYR A 465 -33.92 42.39 -15.32
C TYR A 465 -33.15 41.80 -16.52
N ALA A 466 -33.18 40.47 -16.71
CA ALA A 466 -32.52 39.75 -17.81
C ALA A 466 -33.27 38.44 -18.15
N PRO A 467 -34.55 38.49 -18.56
CA PRO A 467 -35.39 37.30 -18.78
C PRO A 467 -34.86 36.36 -19.87
N GLU A 468 -34.02 36.86 -20.77
CA GLU A 468 -33.33 36.09 -21.82
C GLU A 468 -32.26 35.13 -21.30
N ARG A 469 -31.73 35.34 -20.08
CA ARG A 469 -30.72 34.48 -19.45
C ARG A 469 -31.38 33.35 -18.69
N LYS A 470 -31.76 32.29 -19.41
CA LYS A 470 -32.32 31.08 -18.81
C LYS A 470 -31.34 30.48 -17.79
N ARG A 471 -31.84 30.03 -16.65
CA ARG A 471 -31.04 29.32 -15.63
C ARG A 471 -31.57 27.90 -15.51
N SER A 472 -30.69 26.91 -15.46
CA SER A 472 -31.09 25.52 -15.22
C SER A 472 -30.60 25.06 -13.85
N GLY A 473 -31.47 24.40 -13.08
CA GLY A 473 -31.15 23.95 -11.73
C GLY A 473 -32.30 23.16 -11.11
N LEU A 474 -32.17 22.85 -9.82
CA LEU A 474 -33.23 22.23 -9.04
C LEU A 474 -34.36 23.24 -8.79
N LYS A 475 -35.59 22.87 -9.16
CA LYS A 475 -36.79 23.69 -9.00
C LYS A 475 -37.94 22.92 -8.36
N ILE A 476 -38.91 23.66 -7.84
CA ILE A 476 -40.17 23.08 -7.37
C ILE A 476 -41.04 22.71 -8.58
N ILE A 477 -41.53 21.48 -8.59
CA ILE A 477 -42.36 20.94 -9.68
C ILE A 477 -43.55 21.86 -9.96
N GLY A 478 -43.76 22.15 -11.24
CA GLY A 478 -44.87 22.99 -11.70
C GLY A 478 -44.69 24.49 -11.44
N THR A 479 -43.50 24.93 -11.00
CA THR A 479 -43.17 26.35 -10.78
C THR A 479 -41.89 26.75 -11.51
N ASP A 480 -41.63 28.06 -11.62
CA ASP A 480 -40.34 28.58 -12.10
C ASP A 480 -39.45 29.06 -10.93
N ILE A 481 -39.56 28.40 -9.77
CA ILE A 481 -38.84 28.75 -8.55
C ILE A 481 -37.67 27.77 -8.34
N LEU A 482 -36.43 28.26 -8.44
CA LEU A 482 -35.25 27.48 -8.09
C LEU A 482 -35.10 27.37 -6.57
N VAL A 483 -34.60 26.23 -6.10
CA VAL A 483 -34.35 25.98 -4.67
C VAL A 483 -33.24 26.91 -4.15
N SER A 484 -32.25 27.23 -4.98
CA SER A 484 -31.22 28.23 -4.70
C SER A 484 -31.78 29.63 -4.50
N ASP A 485 -32.81 30.03 -5.26
CA ASP A 485 -33.48 31.32 -5.08
C ASP A 485 -34.23 31.37 -3.74
N LEU A 486 -34.78 30.24 -3.27
CA LEU A 486 -35.36 30.13 -1.93
C LEU A 486 -34.30 30.21 -0.84
N ALA A 487 -33.18 29.50 -0.99
CA ALA A 487 -32.05 29.55 -0.05
C ALA A 487 -31.49 30.97 0.08
N TRP A 488 -31.35 31.68 -1.04
CA TRP A 488 -30.93 33.07 -1.04
C TRP A 488 -31.89 33.98 -0.25
N ARG A 489 -33.20 33.73 -0.30
CA ARG A 489 -34.20 34.47 0.49
C ARG A 489 -34.16 34.15 1.98
N ILE A 490 -33.71 32.95 2.33
CA ILE A 490 -33.51 32.54 3.72
C ILE A 490 -32.24 33.18 4.29
N GLU A 491 -31.19 33.37 3.48
CA GLU A 491 -29.96 34.07 3.89
C GLU A 491 -30.21 35.47 4.44
N ASP A 492 -31.15 36.20 3.83
CA ASP A 492 -31.52 37.57 4.24
C ASP A 492 -32.55 37.62 5.39
N ALA A 493 -33.05 36.46 5.85
CA ALA A 493 -34.09 36.39 6.87
C ALA A 493 -33.50 36.40 8.29
N PRO A 494 -34.16 37.08 9.27
CA PRO A 494 -33.80 36.93 10.67
C PRO A 494 -34.08 35.49 11.16
N ILE A 495 -33.39 35.08 12.23
CA ILE A 495 -33.59 33.76 12.85
C ILE A 495 -35.07 33.61 13.24
N PRO A 496 -35.80 32.60 12.72
CA PRO A 496 -37.20 32.37 13.09
C PRO A 496 -37.34 32.04 14.58
N ASP A 497 -38.44 32.48 15.21
CA ASP A 497 -38.68 32.27 16.66
C ASP A 497 -38.63 30.80 17.09
N SER A 498 -39.07 29.88 16.22
CA SER A 498 -38.97 28.43 16.46
C SER A 498 -37.51 27.95 16.53
N VAL A 499 -36.67 28.42 15.61
CA VAL A 499 -35.25 28.06 15.55
C VAL A 499 -34.48 28.70 16.70
N ALA A 500 -34.81 29.95 17.05
CA ALA A 500 -34.22 30.62 18.20
C ALA A 500 -34.59 29.94 19.53
N GLY A 501 -35.80 29.36 19.62
CA GLY A 501 -36.25 28.57 20.76
C GLY A 501 -35.51 27.23 20.89
N ASP A 502 -35.30 26.53 19.77
CA ASP A 502 -34.63 25.22 19.76
C ASP A 502 -33.09 25.35 19.85
N LEU A 503 -32.51 26.46 19.39
CA LEU A 503 -31.07 26.73 19.36
C LEU A 503 -30.73 28.08 20.04
N PRO A 504 -30.86 28.18 21.38
CA PRO A 504 -30.75 29.45 22.11
C PRO A 504 -29.35 30.10 22.11
N GLY A 505 -28.33 29.45 21.54
CA GLY A 505 -26.97 29.97 21.38
C GLY A 505 -26.62 30.46 19.96
N LEU A 506 -27.54 30.36 19.01
CA LEU A 506 -27.27 30.68 17.61
C LEU A 506 -27.27 32.20 17.39
N THR A 507 -26.12 32.74 16.99
CA THR A 507 -25.98 34.17 16.68
C THR A 507 -26.45 34.49 15.26
N ALA A 508 -26.79 35.75 14.99
CA ALA A 508 -27.17 36.21 13.66
C ALA A 508 -26.05 35.99 12.62
N GLU A 509 -24.79 36.13 13.02
CA GLU A 509 -23.63 35.88 12.14
C GLU A 509 -23.52 34.39 11.78
N GLN A 510 -23.70 33.48 12.74
CA GLN A 510 -23.68 32.03 12.49
C GLN A 510 -24.87 31.57 11.66
N TRP A 511 -26.06 32.15 11.88
CA TRP A 511 -27.23 31.90 11.04
C TRP A 511 -26.96 32.30 9.59
N SER A 512 -26.49 33.53 9.38
CA SER A 512 -26.14 34.03 8.04
C SER A 512 -25.07 33.17 7.38
N ALA A 513 -24.04 32.74 8.11
CA ALA A 513 -23.00 31.85 7.58
C ALA A 513 -23.56 30.48 7.15
N ALA A 514 -24.43 29.87 7.97
CA ALA A 514 -25.04 28.57 7.66
C ALA A 514 -25.96 28.65 6.45
N THR A 515 -26.83 29.66 6.38
CA THR A 515 -27.75 29.85 5.25
C THR A 515 -27.02 30.21 3.97
N ARG A 516 -25.95 31.02 4.05
CA ARG A 516 -25.10 31.36 2.91
C ARG A 516 -24.35 30.15 2.36
N PHE A 517 -23.89 29.25 3.23
CA PHE A 517 -23.29 28.00 2.79
C PHE A 517 -24.29 27.13 1.99
N ILE A 518 -25.55 27.04 2.45
CA ILE A 518 -26.62 26.36 1.71
C ILE A 518 -26.85 27.01 0.34
N THR A 519 -26.91 28.34 0.27
CA THR A 519 -27.04 29.09 -0.99
C THR A 519 -25.89 28.79 -1.95
N LEU A 520 -24.64 28.77 -1.47
CA LEU A 520 -23.46 28.48 -2.29
C LEU A 520 -23.45 27.05 -2.83
N LEU A 521 -23.83 26.08 -2.00
CA LEU A 521 -23.95 24.68 -2.42
C LEU A 521 -25.00 24.52 -3.51
N LEU A 522 -26.19 25.09 -3.34
CA LEU A 522 -27.27 24.99 -4.32
C LEU A 522 -26.99 25.79 -5.59
N GLY A 523 -26.38 26.97 -5.47
CA GLY A 523 -25.98 27.79 -6.62
C GLY A 523 -24.90 27.14 -7.47
N ALA A 524 -24.00 26.35 -6.88
CA ALA A 524 -23.00 25.58 -7.63
C ALA A 524 -23.63 24.50 -8.55
N LEU A 525 -24.89 24.13 -8.30
CA LEU A 525 -25.65 23.16 -9.09
C LEU A 525 -26.34 23.78 -10.30
N GLU A 526 -26.26 25.10 -10.47
CA GLU A 526 -26.89 25.79 -11.59
C GLU A 526 -25.99 25.83 -12.83
N ALA A 527 -26.64 25.82 -14.00
CA ALA A 527 -26.03 26.11 -15.29
C ALA A 527 -26.66 27.38 -15.89
N GLU A 528 -25.80 28.29 -16.37
CA GLU A 528 -26.18 29.51 -17.12
C GLU A 528 -26.37 29.24 -18.61
#